data_AF-A2FHV8-F1
#
_entry.id   AF-A2FHV8-F1
#
_cell.length_a   1.000
_cell.length_b   1.000
_cell.length_c   1.000
_cell.angle_alpha   90.00
_cell.angle_beta   90.00
_cell.angle_gamma   90.00
#
_symmetry.space_group_name_H-M   'P 1'
#
loop_
_entity.id
_entity.type
_entity.pdbx_description
1 polymer ?
#
loop_
_entity_poly.entity_id
_entity_poly.type
_entity_poly.pdbx_seq_one_letter_code
_entity_poly.pdbx_strand_id
1 'polypeptide(L)'
;MKFFINGDEKINDAGYEIKIINDTKWLKIYHHNSTTLFSDNKVIATTQVYFINETNRFSVIGYINDSFKINGLYNFLFHFPDDYPDDYFYFNQSTHPLTSASVKDFSYKFYNKKCFPDLKSYLMLNGLAISTASDAILDGNINYDHWWYAIGSNCYHSGRRIPGPNCANIADPTTTTNDLWIKIIDKSVLKFLPSFLEHICLSNALNCQNWSYFPFNLFEIFIVLISE
;
A
#
# COMPACT_ATOMS: atom_id res chain seq x y z
N MET A 1 12.58 26.51 18.92
CA MET A 1 13.35 25.30 18.60
C MET A 1 12.43 24.40 17.79
N LYS A 2 12.56 24.41 16.45
CA LYS A 2 11.74 23.62 15.52
C LYS A 2 12.60 22.45 15.05
N PHE A 3 12.18 21.23 15.34
CA PHE A 3 12.82 20.04 14.78
C PHE A 3 12.33 19.87 13.35
N PHE A 4 13.20 20.16 12.38
CA PHE A 4 13.03 19.77 10.99
C PHE A 4 13.42 18.30 10.89
N ILE A 5 12.49 17.41 10.57
CA ILE A 5 12.85 16.10 10.03
C ILE A 5 13.22 16.36 8.57
N ASN A 6 14.52 16.50 8.32
CA ASN A 6 15.08 16.47 6.97
C ASN A 6 14.82 15.08 6.36
N GLY A 7 13.82 15.00 5.51
CA GLY A 7 13.73 13.98 4.48
C GLY A 7 13.43 14.69 3.18
N ASP A 8 14.46 14.97 2.38
CA ASP A 8 14.24 15.37 0.99
C ASP A 8 13.47 14.23 0.31
N GLU A 9 12.17 14.41 0.07
CA GLU A 9 11.42 13.55 -0.84
C GLU A 9 12.08 13.69 -2.21
N LYS A 10 12.78 12.64 -2.64
CA LYS A 10 13.42 12.60 -3.96
C LYS A 10 12.63 11.63 -4.81
N ILE A 11 11.95 12.18 -5.82
CA ILE A 11 11.48 11.40 -6.96
C ILE A 11 12.72 10.87 -7.66
N ASN A 12 12.86 9.55 -7.77
CA ASN A 12 13.95 8.94 -8.51
C ASN A 12 13.72 9.07 -10.03
N ASP A 13 14.71 8.68 -10.83
CA ASP A 13 14.61 8.73 -12.29
C ASP A 13 13.47 7.87 -12.85
N ALA A 14 12.92 6.93 -12.06
CA ALA A 14 11.79 6.10 -12.43
C ALA A 14 10.43 6.67 -11.96
N GLY A 15 10.40 7.85 -11.35
CA GLY A 15 9.17 8.50 -10.88
C GLY A 15 8.69 8.08 -9.48
N TYR A 16 9.48 7.29 -8.74
CA TYR A 16 9.11 6.85 -7.39
C TYR A 16 9.64 7.76 -6.29
N GLU A 17 8.81 7.99 -5.30
CA GLU A 17 9.16 8.73 -4.09
C GLU A 17 9.98 7.86 -3.12
N ILE A 18 11.15 8.35 -2.74
CA ILE A 18 12.00 7.74 -1.73
C ILE A 18 12.28 8.77 -0.64
N LYS A 19 12.11 8.36 0.62
CA LYS A 19 12.50 9.15 1.80
C LYS A 19 13.55 8.41 2.62
N ILE A 20 14.31 9.17 3.42
CA ILE A 20 15.31 8.63 4.35
C ILE A 20 14.90 8.99 5.77
N ILE A 21 14.79 8.00 6.64
CA ILE A 21 14.50 8.17 8.06
C ILE A 21 15.52 7.35 8.84
N ASN A 22 16.33 8.01 9.69
CA ASN A 22 17.39 7.38 10.48
C ASN A 22 18.29 6.47 9.62
N ASP A 23 18.85 7.02 8.55
CA ASP A 23 19.71 6.35 7.56
C ASP A 23 19.05 5.17 6.80
N THR A 24 17.76 4.94 7.01
CA THR A 24 16.99 3.91 6.31
C THR A 24 16.25 4.51 5.13
N LYS A 25 16.40 3.91 3.94
CA LYS A 25 15.65 4.28 2.73
C LYS A 25 14.29 3.60 2.71
N TRP A 26 13.26 4.39 2.44
CA TRP A 26 11.87 3.97 2.36
C TRP A 26 11.32 4.37 1.00
N LEU A 27 10.78 3.40 0.27
CA LEU A 27 10.12 3.59 -1.01
C LEU A 27 8.60 3.65 -0.78
N LYS A 28 7.93 4.68 -1.30
CA LYS A 28 6.46 4.76 -1.27
C LYS A 28 5.90 3.70 -2.23
N ILE A 29 5.02 2.84 -1.72
CA ILE A 29 4.36 1.78 -2.50
C ILE A 29 2.86 1.93 -2.55
N TYR A 30 2.30 2.85 -1.76
CA TYR A 30 0.89 3.20 -1.75
C TYR A 30 0.69 4.62 -1.23
N HIS A 31 -0.29 5.32 -1.80
CA HIS A 31 -0.84 6.56 -1.29
C HIS A 31 -2.34 6.59 -1.56
N HIS A 32 -3.11 7.07 -0.59
CA HIS A 32 -4.53 7.32 -0.74
C HIS A 32 -4.93 8.59 -0.01
N ASN A 33 -5.50 9.53 -0.75
CA ASN A 33 -6.17 10.72 -0.23
C ASN A 33 -7.70 10.54 -0.29
N SER A 34 -8.40 10.83 0.80
CA SER A 34 -9.85 10.62 0.96
C SER A 34 -10.71 11.47 0.03
N THR A 35 -10.14 12.44 -0.68
CA THR A 35 -10.84 13.15 -1.77
C THR A 35 -11.28 12.22 -2.91
N THR A 36 -10.66 11.04 -3.05
CA THR A 36 -11.03 10.03 -4.05
C THR A 36 -11.01 8.64 -3.41
N LEU A 37 -12.07 7.84 -3.57
CA LEU A 37 -12.12 6.45 -3.09
C LEU A 37 -11.67 5.47 -4.18
N PHE A 38 -11.28 4.25 -3.80
CA PHE A 38 -11.13 3.15 -4.75
C PHE A 38 -12.50 2.70 -5.27
N SER A 39 -12.52 1.90 -6.35
CA SER A 39 -13.78 1.42 -6.94
C SER A 39 -14.60 0.61 -5.93
N ASP A 40 -15.91 0.84 -5.90
CA ASP A 40 -16.87 0.02 -5.13
C ASP A 40 -16.94 -1.44 -5.64
N ASN A 41 -16.68 -1.66 -6.94
CA ASN A 41 -16.44 -2.99 -7.50
C ASN A 41 -15.12 -3.58 -6.97
N LYS A 42 -15.21 -4.64 -6.15
CA LYS A 42 -14.05 -5.30 -5.52
C LYS A 42 -13.00 -5.82 -6.50
N VAL A 43 -13.40 -6.27 -7.70
CA VAL A 43 -12.43 -6.73 -8.71
C VAL A 43 -11.62 -5.55 -9.25
N ILE A 44 -12.30 -4.45 -9.59
CA ILE A 44 -11.64 -3.22 -10.05
C ILE A 44 -10.75 -2.64 -8.95
N ALA A 45 -11.24 -2.54 -7.72
CA ALA A 45 -10.43 -2.03 -6.61
C ALA A 45 -9.22 -2.93 -6.31
N THR A 46 -9.36 -4.25 -6.44
CA THR A 46 -8.20 -5.16 -6.33
C THR A 46 -7.18 -4.87 -7.42
N THR A 47 -7.59 -4.63 -8.67
CA THR A 47 -6.68 -4.22 -9.75
C THR A 47 -6.03 -2.86 -9.46
N GLN A 48 -6.77 -1.89 -8.93
CA GLN A 48 -6.24 -0.58 -8.56
C GLN A 48 -5.24 -0.66 -7.39
N VAL A 49 -5.51 -1.48 -6.38
CA VAL A 49 -4.56 -1.72 -5.28
C VAL A 49 -3.35 -2.52 -5.75
N TYR A 50 -3.50 -3.40 -6.74
CA TYR A 50 -2.36 -4.02 -7.40
C TYR A 50 -1.49 -2.97 -8.08
N PHE A 51 -2.10 -2.10 -8.89
CA PHE A 51 -1.42 -1.02 -9.59
C PHE A 51 -2.35 0.16 -9.91
N ILE A 52 -1.96 1.36 -9.49
CA ILE A 52 -2.57 2.63 -9.92
C ILE A 52 -1.55 3.76 -9.79
N ASN A 53 -1.58 4.72 -10.70
CA ASN A 53 -0.70 5.89 -10.67
C ASN A 53 -1.50 7.17 -10.93
N GLU A 54 -2.23 7.61 -9.91
CA GLU A 54 -2.97 8.86 -9.91
C GLU A 54 -2.54 9.71 -8.71
N THR A 55 -2.80 11.02 -8.77
CA THR A 55 -2.40 11.97 -7.72
C THR A 55 -2.94 11.60 -6.34
N ASN A 56 -4.23 11.24 -6.24
CA ASN A 56 -4.89 10.93 -4.97
C ASN A 56 -4.91 9.42 -4.65
N ARG A 57 -4.48 8.58 -5.60
CA ARG A 57 -4.49 7.13 -5.49
C ARG A 57 -3.27 6.58 -6.22
N PHE A 58 -2.31 6.09 -5.46
CA PHE A 58 -1.12 5.46 -6.00
C PHE A 58 -0.96 4.09 -5.33
N SER A 59 -0.60 3.09 -6.12
CA SER A 59 -0.21 1.79 -5.60
C SER A 59 0.72 1.06 -6.58
N VAL A 60 1.74 0.43 -6.03
CA VAL A 60 2.56 -0.58 -6.70
C VAL A 60 2.71 -1.83 -5.83
N ILE A 61 1.80 -2.04 -4.87
CA ILE A 61 1.84 -3.21 -3.97
C ILE A 61 1.84 -4.52 -4.77
N GLY A 62 1.20 -4.57 -5.94
CA GLY A 62 1.21 -5.76 -6.81
C GLY A 62 2.58 -6.16 -7.34
N TYR A 63 3.54 -5.23 -7.38
CA TYR A 63 4.87 -5.45 -7.95
C TYR A 63 5.95 -5.77 -6.91
N ILE A 64 5.66 -5.62 -5.61
CA ILE A 64 6.62 -6.05 -4.59
C ILE A 64 6.71 -7.58 -4.63
N ASN A 65 7.93 -8.09 -4.44
CA ASN A 65 8.21 -9.52 -4.45
C ASN A 65 9.31 -9.83 -3.43
N ASP A 66 9.76 -11.07 -3.36
CA ASP A 66 10.76 -11.50 -2.37
C ASP A 66 12.09 -10.74 -2.43
N SER A 67 12.40 -10.06 -3.55
CA SER A 67 13.58 -9.16 -3.64
C SER A 67 13.48 -7.93 -2.74
N PHE A 68 12.27 -7.57 -2.27
CA PHE A 68 12.04 -6.50 -1.30
C PHE A 68 12.13 -6.99 0.15
N LYS A 69 12.27 -8.31 0.38
CA LYS A 69 12.44 -8.85 1.72
C LYS A 69 13.85 -8.58 2.23
N ILE A 70 13.94 -8.26 3.51
CA ILE A 70 15.19 -8.15 4.26
C ILE A 70 15.12 -9.17 5.38
N ASN A 71 16.06 -10.11 5.41
CA ASN A 71 16.06 -11.24 6.33
C ASN A 71 14.73 -12.04 6.27
N GLY A 72 14.18 -12.23 5.06
CA GLY A 72 12.94 -12.98 4.84
C GLY A 72 11.65 -12.22 5.13
N LEU A 73 11.72 -10.95 5.54
CA LEU A 73 10.55 -10.14 5.92
C LEU A 73 10.37 -8.93 5.01
N TYR A 74 9.11 -8.63 4.67
CA TYR A 74 8.73 -7.30 4.21
C TYR A 74 8.79 -6.35 5.40
N ASN A 75 9.43 -5.20 5.23
CA ASN A 75 9.61 -4.22 6.28
C ASN A 75 8.89 -2.95 5.87
N PHE A 76 7.77 -2.65 6.52
CA PHE A 76 6.86 -1.58 6.17
C PHE A 76 6.92 -0.41 7.16
N LEU A 77 6.51 0.75 6.66
CA LEU A 77 6.24 1.95 7.43
C LEU A 77 4.88 2.49 6.97
N PHE A 78 3.94 2.59 7.90
CA PHE A 78 2.64 3.22 7.72
C PHE A 78 2.68 4.66 8.21
N HIS A 79 2.15 5.59 7.42
CA HIS A 79 2.16 7.02 7.74
C HIS A 79 0.86 7.71 7.33
N PHE A 80 0.45 8.70 8.13
CA PHE A 80 -0.78 9.46 7.94
C PHE A 80 -0.45 10.96 7.87
N PRO A 81 0.10 11.43 6.73
CA PRO A 81 0.83 12.70 6.69
C PRO A 81 0.00 13.95 7.02
N ASP A 82 -1.26 14.01 6.59
CA ASP A 82 -2.09 15.21 6.82
C ASP A 82 -2.54 15.36 8.28
N ASP A 83 -2.78 14.26 8.98
CA ASP A 83 -3.36 14.26 10.34
C ASP A 83 -2.33 14.04 11.44
N TYR A 84 -1.37 13.15 11.17
CA TYR A 84 -0.37 12.69 12.11
C TYR A 84 1.02 12.71 11.44
N PRO A 85 1.51 13.89 11.00
CA PRO A 85 2.75 14.00 10.23
C PRO A 85 3.99 13.48 10.98
N ASP A 86 3.97 13.52 12.32
CA ASP A 86 5.07 13.10 13.19
C ASP A 86 5.03 11.61 13.60
N ASP A 87 3.95 10.88 13.32
CA ASP A 87 3.71 9.54 13.86
C ASP A 87 3.91 8.47 12.78
N TYR A 88 4.59 7.37 13.13
CA TYR A 88 4.91 6.29 12.20
C TYR A 88 4.76 4.91 12.84
N PHE A 89 4.15 4.00 12.08
CA PHE A 89 3.97 2.61 12.46
C PHE A 89 4.91 1.75 11.62
N TYR A 90 6.01 1.28 12.24
CA TYR A 90 6.90 0.33 11.60
C TYR A 90 6.40 -1.06 11.90
N PHE A 91 6.34 -1.91 10.89
CA PHE A 91 6.00 -3.31 11.08
C PHE A 91 6.65 -4.16 10.03
N ASN A 92 6.73 -5.46 10.30
CA ASN A 92 7.22 -6.44 9.35
C ASN A 92 6.33 -7.67 9.36
N GLN A 93 6.40 -8.42 8.27
CA GLN A 93 5.71 -9.69 8.07
C GLN A 93 6.40 -10.49 6.97
N SER A 94 6.31 -11.82 7.01
CA SER A 94 6.87 -12.67 5.95
C SER A 94 5.92 -12.87 4.76
N THR A 95 4.62 -12.69 4.98
CA THR A 95 3.56 -12.85 3.98
C THR A 95 3.39 -11.61 3.13
N HIS A 96 3.19 -11.80 1.83
CA HIS A 96 2.85 -10.71 0.91
C HIS A 96 1.41 -10.24 1.17
N PRO A 97 1.13 -8.92 1.31
CA PRO A 97 -0.19 -8.43 1.71
C PRO A 97 -1.35 -8.90 0.80
N LEU A 98 -1.11 -8.99 -0.51
CA LEU A 98 -2.13 -9.39 -1.50
C LEU A 98 -2.33 -10.91 -1.67
N THR A 99 -1.66 -11.77 -0.90
CA THR A 99 -1.67 -13.23 -1.16
C THR A 99 -2.51 -14.06 -0.18
N SER A 100 -2.87 -13.49 0.96
CA SER A 100 -3.49 -14.24 2.05
C SER A 100 -4.31 -13.31 2.93
N ALA A 101 -5.34 -13.85 3.60
CA ALA A 101 -6.07 -13.19 4.68
C ALA A 101 -5.38 -13.40 6.06
N SER A 102 -4.24 -14.09 6.10
CA SER A 102 -3.46 -14.34 7.32
C SER A 102 -2.04 -13.81 7.19
N VAL A 103 -1.49 -13.38 8.33
CA VAL A 103 -0.14 -12.82 8.44
C VAL A 103 0.76 -13.74 9.25
N LYS A 104 2.02 -13.88 8.83
CA LYS A 104 3.06 -14.63 9.54
C LYS A 104 4.25 -13.75 9.89
N ASP A 105 4.93 -14.11 10.97
CA ASP A 105 6.14 -13.45 11.48
C ASP A 105 5.95 -11.94 11.67
N PHE A 106 4.77 -11.55 12.16
CA PHE A 106 4.43 -10.16 12.37
C PHE A 106 5.14 -9.60 13.61
N SER A 107 5.80 -8.45 13.45
CA SER A 107 6.23 -7.63 14.57
C SER A 107 6.13 -6.16 14.23
N TYR A 108 6.03 -5.31 15.26
CA TYR A 108 5.83 -3.88 15.09
C TYR A 108 6.71 -3.06 16.03
N LYS A 109 6.91 -1.80 15.67
CA LYS A 109 7.49 -0.75 16.50
C LYS A 109 6.80 0.57 16.20
N PHE A 110 6.29 1.21 17.24
CA PHE A 110 5.62 2.50 17.14
C PHE A 110 6.58 3.63 17.48
N TYR A 111 6.62 4.67 16.63
CA TYR A 111 7.34 5.92 16.91
C TYR A 111 6.34 7.06 16.78
N ASN A 112 5.60 7.26 17.86
CA ASN A 112 4.43 8.13 17.85
C ASN A 112 4.55 9.15 18.99
N LYS A 113 4.23 10.40 18.68
CA LYS A 113 4.05 11.51 19.61
C LYS A 113 2.58 11.65 20.03
N LYS A 114 1.61 11.30 19.18
CA LYS A 114 0.17 11.47 19.46
C LYS A 114 -0.61 10.15 19.45
N CYS A 115 -0.37 9.31 18.46
CA CYS A 115 -1.07 8.04 18.31
C CYS A 115 -0.41 6.96 19.14
N PHE A 116 -0.76 6.84 20.42
CA PHE A 116 -0.30 5.74 21.26
C PHE A 116 -1.28 4.58 21.13
N PRO A 117 -1.00 3.54 20.32
CA PRO A 117 -1.91 2.41 20.22
C PRO A 117 -1.99 1.75 21.60
N ASP A 118 -3.20 1.62 22.13
CA ASP A 118 -3.43 0.74 23.25
C ASP A 118 -3.17 -0.70 22.75
N LEU A 119 -2.09 -1.31 23.26
CA LEU A 119 -1.64 -2.64 22.86
C LEU A 119 -2.65 -3.74 23.22
N LYS A 120 -3.67 -3.42 24.02
CA LYS A 120 -4.79 -4.31 24.36
C LYS A 120 -6.07 -3.99 23.59
N SER A 121 -6.03 -2.98 22.71
CA SER A 121 -7.18 -2.58 21.92
C SER A 121 -7.44 -3.57 20.79
N TYR A 122 -8.72 -3.83 20.54
CA TYR A 122 -9.17 -4.53 19.35
C TYR A 122 -8.80 -3.79 18.05
N LEU A 123 -8.44 -2.50 18.13
CA LEU A 123 -8.01 -1.64 17.03
C LEU A 123 -6.50 -1.72 16.73
N MET A 124 -5.78 -2.70 17.29
CA MET A 124 -4.33 -2.80 17.12
C MET A 124 -3.95 -3.31 15.73
N LEU A 125 -2.93 -2.69 15.13
CA LEU A 125 -2.28 -3.22 13.92
C LEU A 125 -1.70 -4.61 14.22
N ASN A 126 -2.15 -5.63 13.50
CA ASN A 126 -1.71 -7.03 13.67
C ASN A 126 -1.17 -7.67 12.37
N GLY A 127 -0.95 -6.83 11.35
CA GLY A 127 -0.39 -7.20 10.05
C GLY A 127 -1.27 -6.73 8.92
N LEU A 128 -0.74 -6.69 7.69
CA LEU A 128 -1.49 -6.27 6.51
C LEU A 128 -1.84 -7.50 5.66
N ALA A 129 -3.14 -7.75 5.45
CA ALA A 129 -3.65 -8.88 4.70
C ALA A 129 -4.92 -8.53 3.93
N ILE A 130 -5.38 -9.44 3.07
CA ILE A 130 -6.67 -9.29 2.38
C ILE A 130 -7.78 -9.07 3.40
N SER A 131 -8.52 -7.98 3.22
CA SER A 131 -9.58 -7.60 4.16
C SER A 131 -10.77 -8.55 4.08
N THR A 132 -11.31 -8.89 5.25
CA THR A 132 -12.61 -9.59 5.36
C THR A 132 -13.78 -8.65 5.08
N ALA A 133 -13.60 -7.34 5.31
CA ALA A 133 -14.59 -6.33 4.99
C ALA A 133 -14.74 -6.14 3.46
N SER A 134 -15.92 -5.73 3.02
CA SER A 134 -16.18 -5.32 1.62
C SER A 134 -15.61 -3.94 1.30
N ASP A 135 -15.35 -3.15 2.34
CA ASP A 135 -15.08 -1.72 2.21
C ASP A 135 -13.60 -1.40 1.91
N ALA A 136 -12.69 -2.37 2.11
CA ALA A 136 -11.28 -2.27 1.74
C ALA A 136 -10.79 -3.51 0.99
N ILE A 137 -9.61 -3.39 0.39
CA ILE A 137 -8.91 -4.52 -0.22
C ILE A 137 -7.96 -5.17 0.77
N LEU A 138 -7.19 -4.38 1.51
CA LEU A 138 -6.38 -4.86 2.63
C LEU A 138 -6.73 -4.09 3.90
N ASP A 139 -6.59 -4.75 5.04
CA ASP A 139 -6.65 -4.09 6.34
C ASP A 139 -5.49 -4.51 7.23
N GLY A 140 -5.21 -3.65 8.21
CA GLY A 140 -4.16 -3.83 9.19
C GLY A 140 -4.61 -4.54 10.47
N ASN A 141 -5.90 -4.90 10.56
CA ASN A 141 -6.54 -5.44 11.76
C ASN A 141 -7.30 -6.72 11.42
N ILE A 142 -6.55 -7.69 10.91
CA ILE A 142 -7.01 -8.90 10.21
C ILE A 142 -7.90 -9.84 11.03
N ASN A 143 -8.06 -9.57 12.33
CA ASN A 143 -8.81 -10.42 13.27
C ASN A 143 -10.21 -9.89 13.58
N TYR A 144 -10.57 -8.73 13.05
CA TYR A 144 -11.87 -8.10 13.28
C TYR A 144 -12.44 -7.59 11.95
N ASP A 145 -13.77 -7.55 11.84
CA ASP A 145 -14.46 -7.12 10.62
C ASP A 145 -14.45 -5.60 10.40
N HIS A 146 -13.51 -4.91 11.04
CA HIS A 146 -13.33 -3.48 10.91
C HIS A 146 -11.98 -3.24 10.23
N TRP A 147 -12.05 -2.84 8.96
CA TRP A 147 -11.00 -2.35 8.05
C TRP A 147 -10.09 -1.20 8.57
N TRP A 148 -9.56 -1.29 9.79
CA TRP A 148 -8.60 -0.33 10.32
C TRP A 148 -7.28 -0.39 9.55
N TYR A 149 -6.59 0.75 9.44
CA TYR A 149 -5.37 0.87 8.62
C TYR A 149 -5.61 0.37 7.17
N ALA A 150 -6.78 0.67 6.61
CA ALA A 150 -7.20 0.18 5.32
C ALA A 150 -6.27 0.62 4.18
N ILE A 151 -6.09 -0.29 3.23
CA ILE A 151 -5.53 -0.04 1.90
C ILE A 151 -6.62 -0.37 0.89
N GLY A 152 -6.86 0.56 -0.04
CA GLY A 152 -7.90 0.42 -1.04
C GLY A 152 -9.30 0.70 -0.53
N SER A 153 -9.49 1.66 0.38
CA SER A 153 -10.84 2.01 0.87
C SER A 153 -11.73 2.45 -0.29
N ASN A 154 -12.85 1.77 -0.47
CA ASN A 154 -13.81 2.02 -1.55
C ASN A 154 -15.10 2.72 -1.06
N CYS A 155 -15.26 2.85 0.25
CA CYS A 155 -16.30 3.67 0.86
C CYS A 155 -15.67 4.61 1.91
N TYR A 156 -16.46 5.53 2.43
CA TYR A 156 -16.02 6.38 3.53
C TYR A 156 -16.25 5.68 4.86
N HIS A 157 -15.31 5.82 5.78
CA HIS A 157 -15.45 5.25 7.11
C HIS A 157 -16.36 6.09 8.00
N SER A 158 -16.04 7.39 8.11
CA SER A 158 -16.80 8.35 8.89
C SER A 158 -16.55 9.75 8.33
N GLY A 159 -17.62 10.49 8.06
CA GLY A 159 -17.52 11.71 7.24
C GLY A 159 -16.94 11.43 5.85
N ARG A 160 -16.24 12.39 5.25
CA ARG A 160 -15.53 12.21 3.96
C ARG A 160 -14.09 11.74 4.15
N ARG A 161 -13.89 10.76 5.04
CA ARG A 161 -12.57 10.30 5.51
C ARG A 161 -12.45 8.78 5.45
N ILE A 162 -11.22 8.29 5.44
CA ILE A 162 -10.87 6.87 5.39
C ILE A 162 -10.37 6.38 6.76
N PRO A 163 -10.32 5.05 7.03
CA PRO A 163 -9.84 4.52 8.30
C PRO A 163 -8.42 5.01 8.63
N GLY A 164 -8.25 5.52 9.86
CA GLY A 164 -7.01 6.10 10.35
C GLY A 164 -6.31 5.22 11.40
N PRO A 165 -5.21 5.73 11.99
CA PRO A 165 -4.50 5.04 13.07
C PRO A 165 -5.27 5.09 14.38
N ASN A 166 -5.09 4.07 15.22
CA ASN A 166 -5.59 4.11 16.60
C ASN A 166 -4.82 5.16 17.42
N CYS A 167 -5.48 6.28 17.74
CA CYS A 167 -4.91 7.38 18.53
C CYS A 167 -5.80 7.67 19.75
N ALA A 168 -5.21 7.65 20.95
CA ALA A 168 -5.70 8.24 22.19
C ALA A 168 -7.23 8.16 22.43
N ASN A 169 -7.78 6.95 22.48
CA ASN A 169 -9.19 6.67 22.82
C ASN A 169 -10.24 7.27 21.86
N ILE A 170 -9.88 7.51 20.60
CA ILE A 170 -10.86 7.82 19.57
C ILE A 170 -11.57 6.51 19.19
N ALA A 171 -12.90 6.48 19.32
CA ALA A 171 -13.70 5.29 19.04
C ALA A 171 -13.76 4.93 17.54
N ASP A 172 -13.58 5.94 16.68
CA ASP A 172 -13.71 5.82 15.22
C ASP A 172 -12.58 6.60 14.53
N PRO A 173 -11.32 6.11 14.60
CA PRO A 173 -10.19 6.83 14.05
C PRO A 173 -10.27 6.93 12.52
N THR A 174 -10.22 8.17 12.03
CA THR A 174 -10.19 8.48 10.60
C THR A 174 -8.98 9.31 10.23
N THR A 175 -8.65 9.31 8.94
CA THR A 175 -7.59 10.12 8.36
C THR A 175 -7.99 10.63 6.97
N THR A 176 -7.33 11.71 6.53
CA THR A 176 -7.43 12.27 5.18
C THR A 176 -6.51 11.53 4.22
N THR A 177 -5.33 11.11 4.67
CA THR A 177 -4.30 10.51 3.82
C THR A 177 -3.63 9.34 4.49
N ASN A 178 -3.36 8.29 3.71
CA ASN A 178 -2.61 7.13 4.15
C ASN A 178 -1.52 6.78 3.13
N ASP A 179 -0.28 6.67 3.61
CA ASP A 179 0.86 6.19 2.84
C ASP A 179 1.41 4.87 3.41
N LEU A 180 1.68 3.92 2.51
CA LEU A 180 2.48 2.73 2.83
C LEU A 180 3.84 2.83 2.16
N TRP A 181 4.86 2.57 2.95
CA TRP A 181 6.24 2.58 2.53
C TRP A 181 6.89 1.23 2.80
N ILE A 182 7.84 0.84 1.96
CA ILE A 182 8.65 -0.36 2.15
C ILE A 182 10.13 0.01 2.28
N LYS A 183 10.82 -0.62 3.22
CA LYS A 183 12.25 -0.47 3.40
C LYS A 183 12.99 -1.08 2.22
N ILE A 184 13.95 -0.35 1.67
CA ILE A 184 14.85 -0.84 0.63
C ILE A 184 16.31 -0.67 1.09
N ILE A 185 17.15 -1.65 0.79
CA ILE A 185 18.60 -1.54 1.04
C ILE A 185 19.26 -0.82 -0.14
N ASP A 186 18.93 -1.30 -1.33
CA ASP A 186 19.56 -0.90 -2.58
C ASP A 186 18.51 -0.52 -3.63
N LYS A 187 18.87 0.41 -4.53
CA LYS A 187 17.99 0.91 -5.58
C LYS A 187 17.74 -0.11 -6.69
N SER A 188 18.49 -1.22 -6.77
CA SER A 188 18.27 -2.27 -7.78
C SER A 188 16.89 -2.93 -7.69
N VAL A 189 16.20 -2.86 -6.55
CA VAL A 189 14.81 -3.37 -6.43
C VAL A 189 13.82 -2.58 -7.28
N LEU A 190 14.17 -1.34 -7.67
CA LEU A 190 13.32 -0.50 -8.51
C LEU A 190 13.11 -1.10 -9.91
N LYS A 191 14.01 -1.97 -10.38
CA LYS A 191 13.86 -2.66 -11.68
C LYS A 191 12.66 -3.61 -11.75
N PHE A 192 12.08 -3.96 -10.60
CA PHE A 192 10.89 -4.82 -10.51
C PHE A 192 9.58 -4.02 -10.55
N LEU A 193 9.68 -2.69 -10.48
CA LEU A 193 8.53 -1.80 -10.49
C LEU A 193 8.28 -1.31 -11.94
N PRO A 194 7.03 -0.98 -12.29
CA PRO A 194 6.71 -0.44 -13.61
C PRO A 194 7.41 0.91 -13.86
N SER A 195 7.73 1.23 -15.11
CA SER A 195 8.23 2.56 -15.46
C SER A 195 7.07 3.54 -15.60
N PHE A 196 7.16 4.69 -14.93
CA PHE A 196 6.20 5.79 -15.14
C PHE A 196 6.59 6.71 -16.31
N LEU A 197 7.74 6.46 -16.94
CA LEU A 197 8.29 7.30 -18.02
C LEU A 197 7.84 6.90 -19.43
N GLU A 198 7.00 5.86 -19.59
CA GLU A 198 6.42 5.52 -20.90
C GLU A 198 5.19 6.40 -21.22
N HIS A 199 5.40 7.71 -21.21
CA HIS A 199 4.61 8.66 -21.98
C HIS A 199 5.38 9.06 -23.26
N ILE A 200 5.70 8.09 -24.11
CA ILE A 200 5.93 8.36 -25.52
C ILE A 200 4.75 7.76 -26.27
N CYS A 201 3.73 8.59 -26.49
CA CYS A 201 2.75 8.34 -27.55
C CYS A 201 3.51 8.09 -28.86
N LEU A 202 3.47 6.87 -29.38
CA LEU A 202 3.57 6.65 -30.82
C LEU A 202 2.30 7.25 -31.44
N SER A 203 2.34 8.57 -31.62
CA SER A 203 1.38 9.34 -32.39
C SER A 203 1.55 8.96 -33.86
N ASN A 204 0.95 7.82 -34.24
CA ASN A 204 0.46 7.48 -35.59
C ASN A 204 -0.17 6.08 -35.60
N ALA A 205 -1.13 5.84 -34.72
CA ALA A 205 -2.19 4.88 -34.97
C ALA A 205 -3.44 5.38 -34.25
N LEU A 206 -4.36 5.95 -35.02
CA LEU A 206 -5.73 6.20 -34.60
C LEU A 206 -6.27 4.93 -33.93
N ASN A 207 -6.37 4.89 -32.59
CA ASN A 207 -7.27 4.06 -31.76
C ASN A 207 -6.81 3.91 -30.30
N CYS A 208 -6.47 5.00 -29.60
CA CYS A 208 -6.62 5.03 -28.14
C CYS A 208 -8.09 5.26 -27.77
N GLN A 209 -8.95 4.30 -28.13
CA GLN A 209 -10.27 4.10 -27.52
C GLN A 209 -10.42 2.62 -27.20
N ASN A 210 -10.75 2.34 -25.93
CA ASN A 210 -11.16 1.04 -25.39
C ASN A 210 -10.11 -0.06 -25.35
N TRP A 211 -9.23 -0.05 -24.34
CA TRP A 211 -8.57 -1.29 -23.91
C TRP A 211 -8.92 -1.62 -22.47
N SER A 212 -10.02 -2.34 -22.37
CA SER A 212 -10.41 -3.23 -21.29
C SER A 212 -9.32 -4.27 -20.99
N TYR A 213 -9.09 -4.51 -19.69
CA TYR A 213 -8.57 -5.72 -19.05
C TYR A 213 -7.59 -6.59 -19.82
N PHE A 214 -6.36 -6.73 -19.32
CA PHE A 214 -5.75 -8.04 -19.02
C PHE A 214 -4.58 -7.83 -18.03
N PRO A 215 -4.39 -8.78 -17.11
CA PRO A 215 -3.10 -9.46 -17.15
C PRO A 215 -3.31 -10.96 -17.36
N PHE A 216 -2.34 -11.51 -18.08
CA PHE A 216 -2.20 -12.90 -18.48
C PHE A 216 -2.35 -13.88 -17.30
N ASN A 217 -3.27 -14.83 -17.44
CA ASN A 217 -3.21 -16.10 -16.74
C ASN A 217 -2.02 -16.90 -17.30
N LEU A 218 -0.91 -16.90 -16.58
CA LEU A 218 0.08 -17.97 -16.65
C LEU A 218 -0.43 -19.10 -15.76
N PHE A 219 -1.29 -19.98 -16.27
CA PHE A 219 -1.45 -21.40 -15.90
C PHE A 219 -2.65 -21.97 -16.68
N GLU A 220 -2.45 -23.14 -17.26
CA GLU A 220 -3.41 -23.95 -18.05
C GLU A 220 -3.64 -23.53 -19.51
N ILE A 221 -2.81 -24.08 -20.40
CA ILE A 221 -3.26 -25.01 -21.45
C ILE A 221 -2.07 -25.95 -21.72
N PHE A 222 -2.18 -27.17 -21.21
CA PHE A 222 -1.43 -28.30 -21.73
C PHE A 222 -1.95 -28.56 -23.15
N ILE A 223 -1.17 -28.23 -24.18
CA ILE A 223 -1.34 -28.86 -25.49
C ILE A 223 -0.72 -30.25 -25.39
N VAL A 224 -1.58 -31.22 -25.09
CA VAL A 224 -1.36 -32.62 -25.46
C VAL A 224 -2.48 -32.95 -26.44
N LEU A 225 -2.17 -32.92 -27.73
CA LEU A 225 -2.30 -34.07 -28.63
C LEU A 225 -1.85 -33.69 -30.05
N ILE A 226 -0.75 -34.33 -30.43
CA ILE A 226 -0.31 -34.59 -31.79
C ILE A 226 -1.13 -35.79 -32.32
N SER A 227 -1.42 -35.79 -33.63
CA SER A 227 -1.91 -36.90 -34.50
C SER A 227 -3.31 -37.45 -34.17
N GLU A 228 -4.23 -37.67 -35.11
CA GLU A 228 -4.14 -38.06 -36.53
C GLU A 228 -5.13 -37.28 -37.43
#